data_AF-A0A8J6JTB1-F1
#
_entry.id   AF-A0A8J6JTB1-F1
#
_cell.length_a   1.000
_cell.length_b   1.000
_cell.length_c   1.000
_cell.angle_alpha   90.00
_cell.angle_beta   90.00
_cell.angle_gamma   90.00
#
_symmetry.space_group_name_H-M   'P 1'
#
loop_
_entity.id
_entity.type
_entity.pdbx_description
1 polymer ?
#
loop_
_entity_poly.entity_id
_entity_poly.type
_entity_poly.pdbx_seq_one_letter_code
_entity_poly.pdbx_strand_id
1 'polypeptide(L)'
;APRVTVTGRAAPIEDPGLKARWLARHPYAALYADFGDFALWRMVPVGGLLVGGFAAAHRLRATDLQRDATVLAAAEADIIAHVNADHPDTLALLAGVPGEWRMIAVDPDGFDLAASDRVVRVAFDAPAEDADAVRKALIRAARTARAK
;
A
#
# COMPACT_ATOMS: atom_id res chain seq x y z
N ALA A 1 -1.71 -21.84 1.82
CA ALA A 1 -1.43 -20.46 2.26
C ALA A 1 -2.49 -20.00 3.24
N PRO A 2 -2.15 -19.14 4.23
CA PRO A 2 -3.14 -18.50 5.08
C PRO A 2 -4.15 -17.71 4.22
N ARG A 3 -5.39 -17.60 4.70
CA ARG A 3 -6.49 -16.91 4.01
C ARG A 3 -7.25 -16.04 5.00
N VAL A 4 -7.67 -14.86 4.55
CA VAL A 4 -8.55 -13.98 5.33
C VAL A 4 -9.81 -13.69 4.53
N THR A 5 -10.97 -13.81 5.18
CA THR A 5 -12.24 -13.30 4.68
C THR A 5 -12.54 -12.00 5.41
N VAL A 6 -12.79 -10.92 4.69
CA VAL A 6 -13.18 -9.63 5.26
C VAL A 6 -14.65 -9.39 4.94
N THR A 7 -15.45 -9.16 5.98
CA THR A 7 -16.85 -8.77 5.84
C THR A 7 -16.96 -7.28 6.11
N GLY A 8 -17.69 -6.56 5.28
CA GLY A 8 -17.81 -5.11 5.36
C GLY A 8 -19.04 -4.58 4.65
N ARG A 9 -19.23 -3.26 4.76
CA ARG A 9 -20.25 -2.52 4.00
C ARG A 9 -19.57 -1.82 2.85
N ALA A 10 -20.03 -2.07 1.62
CA ALA A 10 -19.52 -1.41 0.43
C ALA A 10 -20.51 -0.34 -0.03
N ALA A 11 -19.99 0.82 -0.42
CA ALA A 11 -20.76 1.89 -1.04
C ALA A 11 -19.91 2.55 -2.13
N PRO A 12 -20.54 3.12 -3.18
CA PRO A 12 -19.83 3.93 -4.15
C PRO A 12 -19.22 5.16 -3.45
N ILE A 13 -18.09 5.63 -3.95
CA ILE A 13 -17.41 6.82 -3.44
C ILE A 13 -16.87 7.66 -4.59
N GLU A 14 -17.09 8.97 -4.49
CA GLU A 14 -16.53 9.97 -5.39
C GLU A 14 -15.47 10.77 -4.62
N ASP A 15 -14.22 10.37 -4.79
CA ASP A 15 -13.06 11.01 -4.17
C ASP A 15 -11.90 11.02 -5.17
N PRO A 16 -11.51 12.18 -5.71
CA PRO A 16 -10.42 12.28 -6.67
C PRO A 16 -9.08 11.77 -6.13
N GLY A 17 -8.80 11.95 -4.84
CA GLY A 17 -7.58 11.48 -4.19
C GLY A 17 -7.53 9.95 -4.11
N LEU A 18 -8.64 9.32 -3.73
CA LEU A 18 -8.75 7.85 -3.74
C LEU A 18 -8.71 7.28 -5.16
N LYS A 19 -9.31 7.97 -6.14
CA LYS A 19 -9.22 7.56 -7.55
C LYS A 19 -7.77 7.62 -8.05
N ALA A 20 -7.05 8.72 -7.77
CA ALA A 20 -5.65 8.85 -8.12
C ALA A 20 -4.79 7.75 -7.47
N ARG A 21 -4.99 7.48 -6.17
CA ARG A 21 -4.30 6.40 -5.46
C ARG A 21 -4.62 5.01 -6.03
N TRP A 22 -5.88 4.76 -6.40
CA TRP A 22 -6.28 3.50 -7.01
C TRP A 22 -5.65 3.31 -8.40
N LEU A 23 -5.65 4.35 -9.23
CA LEU A 23 -5.00 4.33 -10.56
C LEU A 23 -3.50 4.14 -10.48
N ALA A 24 -2.84 4.72 -9.47
CA ALA A 24 -1.40 4.51 -9.26
C ALA A 24 -1.07 3.03 -9.04
N ARG A 25 -1.95 2.28 -8.37
CA ARG A 25 -1.83 0.82 -8.15
C ARG A 25 -2.35 -0.04 -9.29
N HIS A 26 -3.18 0.51 -10.18
CA HIS A 26 -3.77 -0.21 -11.31
C HIS A 26 -3.61 0.60 -12.61
N PRO A 27 -2.37 0.78 -13.13
CA PRO A 27 -2.13 1.68 -14.25
C PRO A 27 -2.94 1.34 -15.52
N TYR A 28 -3.09 0.04 -15.81
CA TYR A 28 -3.94 -0.47 -16.89
C TYR A 28 -5.39 0.04 -16.85
N ALA A 29 -5.88 0.45 -15.68
CA ALA A 29 -7.24 0.93 -15.52
C ALA A 29 -7.46 2.37 -16.00
N ALA A 30 -6.40 3.13 -16.28
CA ALA A 30 -6.51 4.45 -16.87
C ALA A 30 -7.27 4.43 -18.22
N LEU A 31 -7.31 3.27 -18.89
CA LEU A 31 -8.04 3.06 -20.14
C LEU A 31 -9.56 3.12 -20.00
N TYR A 32 -10.11 2.88 -18.80
CA TYR A 32 -11.56 2.78 -18.58
C TYR A 32 -12.07 3.47 -17.30
N ALA A 33 -11.20 3.95 -16.41
CA ALA A 33 -11.61 4.55 -15.14
C ALA A 33 -12.38 5.87 -15.28
N ASP A 34 -12.39 6.48 -16.46
CA ASP A 34 -13.17 7.69 -16.79
C ASP A 34 -14.45 7.37 -17.59
N PHE A 35 -14.77 6.09 -17.82
CA PHE A 35 -16.03 5.72 -18.44
C PHE A 35 -17.20 5.96 -17.47
N GLY A 36 -18.35 6.35 -18.01
CA GLY A 36 -19.53 6.71 -17.22
C GLY A 36 -20.17 5.54 -16.46
N ASP A 37 -19.81 4.30 -16.78
CA ASP A 37 -20.22 3.08 -16.09
C ASP A 37 -19.18 2.55 -15.09
N PHE A 38 -18.03 3.23 -14.96
CA PHE A 38 -17.03 2.93 -13.95
C PHE A 38 -17.34 3.68 -12.64
N ALA A 39 -17.28 2.98 -11.51
CA ALA A 39 -17.43 3.57 -10.19
C ALA A 39 -16.39 3.01 -9.22
N LEU A 40 -15.80 3.89 -8.41
CA LEU A 40 -14.97 3.47 -7.28
C LEU A 40 -15.88 3.10 -6.10
N TRP A 41 -15.58 1.98 -5.44
CA TRP A 41 -16.31 1.51 -4.26
C TRP A 41 -15.38 1.42 -3.07
N ARG A 42 -15.85 1.91 -1.91
CA ARG A 42 -15.16 1.76 -0.64
C ARG A 42 -15.87 0.72 0.21
N MET A 43 -15.14 -0.31 0.64
CA MET A 43 -15.58 -1.23 1.68
C MET A 43 -15.10 -0.74 3.05
N VAL A 44 -16.01 -0.57 4.01
CA VAL A 44 -15.68 -0.38 5.43
C VAL A 44 -15.75 -1.76 6.12
N PRO A 45 -14.62 -2.31 6.60
CA PRO A 45 -14.62 -3.59 7.31
C PRO A 45 -15.45 -3.53 8.59
N VAL A 46 -16.24 -4.58 8.84
CA VAL A 46 -16.96 -4.79 10.11
C VAL A 46 -16.40 -5.97 10.91
N GLY A 47 -15.62 -6.85 10.25
CA GLY A 47 -14.92 -7.96 10.89
C GLY A 47 -14.30 -8.88 9.85
N GLY A 48 -13.61 -9.92 10.31
CA GLY A 48 -12.98 -10.90 9.44
C GLY A 48 -12.82 -12.27 10.05
N LEU A 49 -12.49 -13.24 9.21
CA LEU A 49 -12.13 -14.60 9.59
C LEU A 49 -10.76 -14.93 8.96
N LEU A 50 -9.74 -15.04 9.80
CA LEU A 50 -8.41 -15.49 9.42
C LEU A 50 -8.30 -17.00 9.63
N VAL A 51 -7.98 -17.71 8.55
CA VAL A 51 -7.55 -19.11 8.57
C VAL A 51 -6.05 -19.13 8.31
N GLY A 52 -5.26 -19.18 9.39
CA GLY A 52 -3.80 -19.11 9.36
C GLY A 52 -3.10 -20.40 8.94
N GLY A 53 -3.81 -21.52 8.89
CA GLY A 53 -3.24 -22.84 8.64
C GLY A 53 -4.08 -23.95 9.27
N PHE A 54 -3.49 -25.12 9.46
CA PHE A 54 -4.16 -26.26 10.09
C PHE A 54 -4.64 -25.88 11.49
N ALA A 55 -5.95 -26.02 11.73
CA ALA A 55 -6.61 -25.73 13.01
C ALA A 55 -6.38 -24.30 13.59
N ALA A 56 -5.95 -23.34 12.77
CA ALA A 56 -5.71 -21.95 13.21
C ALA A 56 -6.75 -21.00 12.61
N ALA A 57 -7.92 -20.88 13.27
CA ALA A 57 -9.00 -19.99 12.85
C ALA A 57 -9.25 -18.90 13.90
N HIS A 58 -9.19 -17.63 13.48
CA HIS A 58 -9.35 -16.47 14.35
C HIS A 58 -10.40 -15.52 13.78
N ARG A 59 -11.32 -15.05 14.63
CA ARG A 59 -12.22 -13.94 14.29
C ARG A 59 -11.50 -12.63 14.55
N LEU A 60 -11.55 -11.74 13.57
CA LEU A 60 -11.01 -10.39 13.64
C LEU A 60 -12.15 -9.40 13.83
N ARG A 61 -11.98 -8.45 14.75
CA ARG A 61 -12.90 -7.33 14.94
C ARG A 61 -12.58 -6.24 13.90
N ALA A 62 -13.50 -5.30 13.71
CA ALA A 62 -13.26 -4.14 12.83
C ALA A 62 -11.98 -3.38 13.21
N THR A 63 -11.72 -3.20 14.52
CA THR A 63 -10.51 -2.54 15.05
C THR A 63 -9.22 -3.30 14.79
N ASP A 64 -9.30 -4.61 14.53
CA ASP A 64 -8.12 -5.41 14.18
C ASP A 64 -7.77 -5.30 12.68
N LEU A 65 -8.68 -4.72 11.88
CA LEU A 65 -8.58 -4.57 10.43
C LEU A 65 -8.39 -3.11 9.99
N GLN A 66 -8.37 -2.18 10.94
CA GLN A 66 -8.30 -0.75 10.69
C GLN A 66 -7.18 -0.17 11.53
N ARG A 67 -6.45 0.76 10.94
CA ARG A 67 -5.41 1.55 11.60
C ARG A 67 -5.65 3.02 11.27
N ASP A 68 -5.49 3.88 12.27
CA ASP A 68 -5.43 5.31 12.00
C ASP A 68 -4.11 5.63 11.29
N ALA A 69 -4.22 6.18 10.09
CA ALA A 69 -3.09 6.60 9.28
C ALA A 69 -3.15 8.10 8.96
N THR A 70 -3.95 8.88 9.69
CA THR A 70 -4.23 10.29 9.37
C THR A 70 -2.95 11.13 9.30
N VAL A 71 -2.05 10.94 10.28
CA VAL A 71 -0.77 11.66 10.35
C VAL A 71 0.11 11.33 9.14
N LEU A 72 0.28 10.03 8.85
CA LEU A 72 1.08 9.61 7.70
C LEU A 72 0.44 9.98 6.36
N ALA A 73 -0.89 9.88 6.23
CA ALA A 73 -1.61 10.24 5.03
C ALA A 73 -1.41 11.72 4.66
N ALA A 74 -1.29 12.61 5.66
CA ALA A 74 -0.97 14.01 5.43
C ALA A 74 0.46 14.23 4.89
N ALA A 75 1.40 13.32 5.19
CA ALA A 75 2.79 13.37 4.74
C ALA A 75 3.08 12.50 3.50
N GLU A 76 2.14 11.66 3.07
CA GLU A 76 2.33 10.64 2.02
C GLU A 76 2.87 11.25 0.72
N ALA A 77 2.28 12.35 0.25
CA ALA A 77 2.68 13.00 -0.99
C ALA A 77 4.13 13.52 -0.96
N ASP A 78 4.54 14.15 0.14
CA ASP A 78 5.90 14.70 0.30
C ASP A 78 6.95 13.58 0.39
N ILE A 79 6.62 12.50 1.09
CA ILE A 79 7.49 11.31 1.18
C ILE A 79 7.68 10.71 -0.22
N ILE A 80 6.60 10.51 -0.97
CA ILE A 80 6.64 9.94 -2.33
C ILE A 80 7.47 10.83 -3.25
N ALA A 81 7.29 12.15 -3.19
CA ALA A 81 8.03 13.10 -4.01
C ALA A 81 9.54 13.06 -3.72
N HIS A 82 9.92 13.14 -2.44
CA HIS A 82 11.31 13.10 -2.00
C HIS A 82 12.00 11.79 -2.40
N VAL A 83 11.39 10.64 -2.11
CA VAL A 83 12.00 9.33 -2.40
C VAL A 83 12.17 9.12 -3.90
N ASN A 84 11.18 9.51 -4.71
CA ASN A 84 11.27 9.37 -6.16
C ASN A 84 12.30 10.33 -6.80
N ALA A 85 12.56 11.48 -6.21
CA ALA A 85 13.55 12.44 -6.71
C ALA A 85 14.98 11.99 -6.35
N ASP A 86 15.19 11.60 -5.09
CA ASP A 86 16.55 11.48 -4.54
C ASP A 86 17.06 10.04 -4.50
N HIS A 87 16.18 9.04 -4.64
CA HIS A 87 16.52 7.64 -4.37
C HIS A 87 16.08 6.59 -5.43
N PRO A 88 16.08 6.89 -6.76
CA PRO A 88 15.59 5.96 -7.78
C PRO A 88 16.32 4.60 -7.78
N ASP A 89 17.65 4.59 -7.62
CA ASP A 89 18.44 3.36 -7.58
C ASP A 89 18.08 2.46 -6.39
N THR A 90 17.70 3.08 -5.27
CA THR A 90 17.30 2.35 -4.07
C THR A 90 15.93 1.71 -4.28
N LEU A 91 15.02 2.34 -5.04
CA LEU A 91 13.71 1.78 -5.35
C LEU A 91 13.84 0.51 -6.21
N ALA A 92 14.72 0.51 -7.22
CA ALA A 92 14.96 -0.67 -8.04
C ALA A 92 15.51 -1.85 -7.21
N LEU A 93 16.41 -1.56 -6.27
CA LEU A 93 16.93 -2.56 -5.34
C LEU A 93 15.83 -3.13 -4.41
N LEU A 94 14.98 -2.25 -3.87
CA LEU A 94 13.89 -2.64 -2.97
C LEU A 94 12.79 -3.45 -3.66
N ALA A 95 12.55 -3.20 -4.95
CA ALA A 95 11.60 -3.99 -5.74
C ALA A 95 12.08 -5.44 -5.96
N GLY A 96 13.39 -5.70 -5.85
CA GLY A 96 13.98 -7.04 -6.01
C GLY A 96 13.99 -7.59 -7.44
N VAL A 97 13.54 -6.80 -8.42
CA VAL A 97 13.53 -7.15 -9.84
C VAL A 97 13.86 -5.94 -10.72
N PRO A 98 14.47 -6.12 -11.90
CA PRO A 98 14.80 -5.00 -12.80
C PRO A 98 13.57 -4.20 -13.26
N GLY A 99 13.71 -2.88 -13.29
CA GLY A 99 12.70 -1.95 -13.79
C GLY A 99 12.94 -0.50 -13.36
N GLU A 100 12.24 0.42 -14.01
CA GLU A 100 12.18 1.83 -13.60
C GLU A 100 11.11 2.00 -12.52
N TRP A 101 11.49 1.68 -11.28
CA TRP A 101 10.57 1.66 -10.15
C TRP A 101 10.36 3.05 -9.56
N ARG A 102 9.11 3.37 -9.26
CA ARG A 102 8.70 4.58 -8.54
C ARG A 102 7.84 4.20 -7.35
N MET A 103 8.01 4.90 -6.23
CA MET A 103 7.06 4.83 -5.12
C MET A 103 5.74 5.48 -5.52
N ILE A 104 4.63 4.78 -5.26
CA ILE A 104 3.28 5.23 -5.63
C ILE A 104 2.34 5.36 -4.42
N ALA A 105 2.67 4.74 -3.30
CA ALA A 105 1.91 4.83 -2.06
C ALA A 105 2.81 4.48 -0.87
N VAL A 106 2.51 5.06 0.29
CA VAL A 106 3.09 4.66 1.57
C VAL A 106 2.02 4.71 2.65
N ASP A 107 1.99 3.69 3.49
CA ASP A 107 1.09 3.58 4.63
C ASP A 107 1.85 2.94 5.81
N PRO A 108 1.24 2.81 7.00
CA PRO A 108 1.99 2.39 8.17
C PRO A 108 2.64 1.01 8.07
N ASP A 109 2.12 0.13 7.22
CA ASP A 109 2.61 -1.24 7.11
C ASP A 109 3.66 -1.40 5.99
N GLY A 110 3.94 -0.35 5.21
CA GLY A 110 4.89 -0.43 4.09
C GLY A 110 4.62 0.56 2.97
N PHE A 111 5.14 0.26 1.78
CA PHE A 111 5.00 1.09 0.59
C PHE A 111 4.83 0.24 -0.66
N ASP A 112 4.25 0.87 -1.69
CA ASP A 112 4.06 0.26 -3.00
C ASP A 112 4.99 0.90 -4.02
N LEU A 113 5.64 0.06 -4.82
CA LEU A 113 6.45 0.45 -5.96
C LEU A 113 5.75 0.03 -7.25
N ALA A 114 5.84 0.86 -8.29
CA ALA A 114 5.34 0.54 -9.62
C ALA A 114 6.41 0.72 -10.70
N ALA A 115 6.38 -0.15 -11.70
CA ALA A 115 7.15 -0.06 -12.94
C ALA A 115 6.29 -0.58 -14.10
N SER A 116 5.82 0.32 -14.97
CA SER A 116 4.75 0.04 -15.95
C SER A 116 3.51 -0.53 -15.23
N ASP A 117 2.93 -1.65 -15.71
CA ASP A 117 1.79 -2.32 -15.07
C ASP A 117 2.15 -3.21 -13.88
N ARG A 118 3.44 -3.30 -13.51
CA ARG A 118 3.87 -4.10 -12.37
C ARG A 118 3.81 -3.28 -11.10
N VAL A 119 3.22 -3.84 -10.05
CA VAL A 119 3.20 -3.25 -8.71
C VAL A 119 3.73 -4.26 -7.70
N VAL A 120 4.62 -3.81 -6.82
CA VAL A 120 5.20 -4.62 -5.74
C VAL A 120 4.99 -3.90 -4.42
N ARG A 121 4.46 -4.64 -3.43
CA ARG A 121 4.34 -4.20 -2.04
C ARG A 121 5.61 -4.57 -1.28
N VAL A 122 6.21 -3.61 -0.60
CA VAL A 122 7.31 -3.84 0.35
C VAL A 122 6.81 -3.55 1.75
N ALA A 123 6.79 -4.57 2.61
CA ALA A 123 6.37 -4.44 4.00
C ALA A 123 7.50 -3.84 4.86
N PHE A 124 7.14 -3.02 5.83
CA PHE A 124 8.06 -2.67 6.92
C PHE A 124 8.12 -3.79 7.95
N ASP A 125 9.25 -3.91 8.66
CA ASP A 125 9.42 -4.88 9.75
C ASP A 125 8.50 -4.59 10.95
N ALA A 126 8.12 -3.32 11.11
CA ALA A 126 7.21 -2.84 12.14
C ALA A 126 6.43 -1.62 11.62
N PRO A 127 5.23 -1.34 12.16
CA PRO A 127 4.44 -0.21 11.70
C PRO A 127 5.13 1.14 11.86
N ALA A 128 4.92 2.04 10.91
CA ALA A 128 5.46 3.39 10.88
C ALA A 128 4.33 4.43 10.81
N GLU A 129 4.10 5.18 11.89
CA GLU A 129 2.88 6.01 12.02
C GLU A 129 3.08 7.46 11.54
N ASP A 130 4.31 7.85 11.25
CA ASP A 130 4.68 9.19 10.79
C ASP A 130 5.86 9.17 9.79
N ALA A 131 6.20 10.34 9.27
CA ALA A 131 7.25 10.50 8.26
C ALA A 131 8.66 10.11 8.76
N ASP A 132 8.98 10.35 10.04
CA ASP A 132 10.29 9.99 10.60
C ASP A 132 10.42 8.47 10.78
N ALA A 133 9.35 7.82 11.24
CA ALA A 133 9.27 6.37 11.34
C ALA A 133 9.41 5.71 9.96
N VAL A 134 8.73 6.25 8.93
CA VAL A 134 8.85 5.78 7.54
C VAL A 134 10.27 5.96 7.02
N ARG A 135 10.89 7.13 7.25
CA ARG A 135 12.28 7.38 6.86
C ARG A 135 13.24 6.35 7.47
N LYS A 136 13.11 6.09 8.77
CA LYS A 136 13.90 5.07 9.48
C LYS A 136 13.67 3.67 8.90
N ALA A 137 12.43 3.33 8.58
CA ALA A 137 12.08 2.04 8.00
C ALA A 137 12.65 1.85 6.58
N LEU A 138 12.58 2.86 5.72
CA LEU A 138 13.18 2.86 4.39
C LEU A 138 14.71 2.69 4.43
N ILE A 139 15.38 3.39 5.35
CA ILE A 139 16.84 3.23 5.54
C ILE A 139 17.19 1.80 5.94
N ARG A 140 16.43 1.19 6.85
CA ARG A 140 16.64 -0.21 7.24
C ARG A 140 16.44 -1.15 6.04
N ALA A 141 15.32 -1.00 5.33
CA ALA A 141 15.02 -1.83 4.16
C ALA A 141 16.13 -1.72 3.09
N ALA A 142 16.61 -0.51 2.81
CA ALA A 142 17.69 -0.26 1.85
C ALA A 142 19.01 -0.92 2.28
N ARG A 143 19.37 -0.84 3.57
CA ARG A 143 20.56 -1.53 4.11
C ARG A 143 20.45 -3.04 3.97
N THR A 144 19.31 -3.62 4.33
CA THR A 144 19.05 -5.05 4.20
C THR A 144 19.13 -5.51 2.75
N ALA A 145 18.57 -4.73 1.82
CA ALA A 145 18.58 -5.08 0.40
C ALA A 145 20.00 -5.00 -0.21
N ARG A 146 20.86 -4.08 0.25
CA ARG A 146 22.26 -3.97 -0.19
C ARG A 146 23.19 -5.05 0.37
N ALA A 147 22.80 -5.69 1.46
CA ALA A 147 23.58 -6.73 2.12
C ALA A 147 23.29 -8.14 1.57
N LYS A 148 22.33 -8.27 0.65
CA LYS A 148 22.01 -9.50 -0.09
C LYS A 148 22.79 -9.53 -1.40
#